data_AF-A0ABD2P7B5-F1
#
_entry.id   AF-A0ABD2P7B5-F1
#
_cell.length_a   1.000
_cell.length_b   1.000
_cell.length_c   1.000
_cell.angle_alpha   90.00
_cell.angle_beta   90.00
_cell.angle_gamma   90.00
#
_symmetry.space_group_name_H-M   'P 1'
#
loop_
_entity.id
_entity.type
_entity.pdbx_description
1 polymer ?
#
loop_
_entity_poly.entity_id
_entity_poly.type
_entity_poly.pdbx_seq_one_letter_code
_entity_poly.pdbx_strand_id
1 'polypeptide(L)'
;EVFDDAMKVQNKMDAATALITGLSGERIRWTEQLNNFKAETERLIGDVVLLVGFLGYSGPFNQEFRSTMQSSWLEMLIERKIPVTSTLSIINSLSDNAT
;
A
#
# COMPACT_ATOMS: atom_id res chain seq x y z
N GLU A 1 21.49 24.90 -43.10
CA GLU A 1 20.08 24.54 -42.82
C GLU A 1 19.98 23.11 -42.32
N VAL A 2 20.12 22.09 -43.16
CA VAL A 2 20.01 20.66 -42.77
C VAL A 2 20.89 20.24 -41.59
N PHE A 3 22.13 20.76 -41.50
CA PHE A 3 23.04 20.46 -40.40
C PHE A 3 22.59 21.07 -39.05
N ASP A 4 22.04 22.29 -39.09
CA ASP A 4 21.53 22.96 -37.89
C ASP A 4 20.25 22.27 -37.38
N ASP A 5 19.40 21.82 -38.30
CA ASP A 5 18.21 21.03 -37.96
C ASP A 5 18.58 19.66 -37.39
N ALA A 6 19.59 18.98 -37.94
CA ALA A 6 20.11 17.72 -37.40
C ALA A 6 20.67 17.91 -35.98
N MET A 7 21.41 19.00 -35.73
CA MET A 7 21.98 19.29 -34.41
C MET A 7 20.87 19.57 -33.36
N LYS A 8 19.81 20.29 -33.74
CA LYS A 8 18.65 20.52 -32.86
C LYS A 8 17.92 19.23 -32.50
N VAL A 9 17.79 18.29 -33.44
CA VAL A 9 17.17 16.98 -33.17
C VAL A 9 18.05 16.16 -32.24
N GLN A 10 19.37 16.14 -32.45
CA GLN A 10 20.31 15.44 -31.57
C GLN A 10 20.22 15.94 -30.13
N ASN A 11 20.28 17.27 -29.92
CA ASN A 11 20.20 17.86 -28.57
C ASN A 11 18.88 17.51 -27.86
N LYS A 12 17.76 17.46 -28.60
CA LYS A 12 16.47 17.04 -28.05
C LYS A 12 16.46 15.55 -27.67
N MET A 13 17.07 14.70 -28.48
CA MET A 13 17.19 13.27 -28.19
C MET A 13 18.08 13.02 -26.97
N ASP A 14 19.18 13.75 -26.82
CA ASP A 14 20.06 13.63 -25.66
C ASP A 14 19.36 14.08 -24.37
N ALA A 15 18.62 15.19 -24.42
CA ALA A 15 17.82 15.67 -23.29
C ALA A 15 16.71 14.67 -22.89
N ALA A 16 16.00 14.11 -23.89
CA ALA A 16 14.99 13.08 -23.64
C ALA A 16 15.59 11.81 -23.02
N THR A 17 16.77 11.39 -23.49
CA THR A 17 17.49 10.22 -22.97
C THR A 17 17.95 10.44 -21.54
N ALA A 18 18.46 11.64 -21.22
CA ALA A 18 18.84 12.02 -19.86
C ALA A 18 17.64 12.02 -18.90
N LEU A 19 16.48 12.52 -19.35
CA LEU A 19 15.23 12.46 -18.57
C LEU A 19 14.78 11.03 -18.32
N ILE A 20 14.72 10.18 -19.36
CA ILE A 20 14.34 8.77 -19.23
C ILE A 20 15.27 8.04 -18.25
N THR A 21 16.57 8.32 -18.33
CA THR A 21 17.56 7.72 -17.44
C THR A 21 17.39 8.19 -16.00
N GLY A 22 17.15 9.50 -15.80
CA GLY A 22 16.89 10.08 -14.48
C GLY A 22 15.62 9.53 -13.83
N LEU A 23 14.55 9.34 -14.62
CA LEU A 23 13.25 8.81 -14.19
C LEU A 23 13.20 7.28 -14.07
N SER A 24 14.26 6.57 -14.51
CA SER A 24 14.25 5.10 -14.53
C SER A 24 14.08 4.51 -13.12
N GLY A 25 14.69 5.13 -12.11
CA GLY A 25 14.54 4.73 -10.70
C GLY A 25 13.13 4.97 -10.18
N GLU A 26 12.51 6.10 -10.53
CA GLU A 26 11.13 6.42 -10.15
C GLU A 26 10.13 5.48 -10.80
N ARG A 27 10.35 5.09 -12.07
CA ARG A 27 9.54 4.06 -12.73
C ARG A 27 9.57 2.74 -11.96
N ILE A 28 10.75 2.28 -11.52
CA ILE A 28 10.88 1.04 -10.74
C ILE A 28 10.11 1.18 -9.42
N ARG A 29 10.36 2.27 -8.69
CA ARG A 29 9.70 2.56 -7.41
C ARG A 29 8.17 2.60 -7.54
N TRP A 30 7.64 3.30 -8.54
CA TRP A 30 6.19 3.37 -8.77
C TRP A 30 5.60 2.03 -9.18
N THR A 31 6.34 1.22 -9.94
CA THR A 31 5.91 -0.13 -10.31
C THR A 31 5.79 -1.02 -9.07
N GLU A 32 6.78 -0.95 -8.16
CA GLU A 32 6.74 -1.67 -6.89
C GLU A 32 5.59 -1.17 -6.00
N GLN A 33 5.42 0.15 -5.87
CA GLN A 33 4.32 0.74 -5.11
C GLN A 33 2.95 0.33 -5.65
N LEU A 34 2.79 0.30 -6.97
CA LEU A 34 1.55 -0.15 -7.60
C LEU A 34 1.23 -1.61 -7.25
N ASN A 35 2.23 -2.49 -7.30
CA ASN A 35 2.07 -3.89 -6.91
C ASN A 35 1.68 -4.03 -5.44
N ASN A 36 2.32 -3.26 -4.57
CA ASN A 36 2.00 -3.25 -3.14
C ASN A 36 0.57 -2.74 -2.88
N PHE A 37 0.17 -1.65 -3.53
CA PHE A 37 -1.20 -1.12 -3.40
C PHE A 37 -2.25 -2.07 -3.93
N LYS A 38 -1.95 -2.80 -5.01
CA LYS A 38 -2.86 -3.83 -5.51
C LYS A 38 -3.06 -4.93 -4.46
N ALA A 39 -1.97 -5.44 -3.88
CA ALA A 39 -2.04 -6.44 -2.83
C ALA A 39 -2.76 -5.93 -1.56
N GLU A 40 -2.56 -4.66 -1.20
CA GLU A 40 -3.25 -4.01 -0.09
C GLU A 40 -4.75 -3.85 -0.36
N THR A 41 -5.12 -3.46 -1.58
CA THR A 41 -6.53 -3.32 -1.99
C THR A 41 -7.27 -4.66 -1.91
N GLU A 42 -6.61 -5.76 -2.27
CA GLU A 42 -7.22 -7.10 -2.21
C GLU A 42 -7.62 -7.51 -0.78
N ARG A 43 -6.82 -7.11 0.22
CA ARG A 43 -7.03 -7.46 1.65
C ARG A 43 -7.70 -6.36 2.47
N LEU A 44 -7.88 -5.16 1.89
CA LEU A 44 -8.44 -3.98 2.54
C LEU A 44 -9.79 -4.25 3.21
N ILE A 45 -10.67 -5.01 2.55
CA ILE A 45 -12.01 -5.30 3.07
C ILE A 45 -11.93 -6.08 4.38
N GLY A 46 -11.09 -7.12 4.44
CA GLY A 46 -10.89 -7.90 5.67
C GLY A 46 -10.28 -7.07 6.78
N ASP A 47 -9.29 -6.24 6.44
CA ASP A 47 -8.63 -5.36 7.40
C ASP A 47 -9.63 -4.35 8.02
N VAL A 48 -10.45 -3.69 7.19
CA VAL A 48 -11.48 -2.74 7.65
C VAL A 48 -12.50 -3.42 8.58
N VAL A 49 -12.91 -4.66 8.29
CA VAL A 49 -13.83 -5.40 9.17
C VAL A 49 -13.25 -5.59 10.57
N LEU A 50 -11.97 -5.96 10.68
CA LEU A 50 -11.29 -6.12 11.97
C LEU A 50 -11.15 -4.77 12.71
N LEU A 51 -10.76 -3.72 11.99
CA LEU A 51 -10.58 -2.38 12.57
C LEU A 51 -11.90 -1.80 13.10
N VAL A 52 -12.98 -1.89 12.31
CA VAL A 52 -14.30 -1.42 12.72
C VAL A 52 -14.87 -2.29 13.83
N GLY A 53 -14.64 -3.61 13.79
CA GLY A 53 -15.00 -4.51 14.88
C GLY A 53 -14.35 -4.12 16.21
N PHE A 54 -13.07 -3.75 16.16
CA PHE A 54 -12.37 -3.22 17.32
C PHE A 54 -12.98 -1.90 17.83
N LEU A 55 -13.14 -0.92 16.95
CA LEU A 55 -13.70 0.40 17.31
C LEU A 55 -15.14 0.30 17.86
N GLY A 56 -15.96 -0.58 17.30
CA GLY A 56 -17.37 -0.72 17.66
C GLY A 56 -17.64 -1.58 18.89
N TYR A 57 -16.85 -2.64 19.11
CA TYR A 57 -17.19 -3.67 20.11
C TYR A 57 -16.14 -3.86 21.21
N SER A 58 -14.87 -3.50 20.99
CA SER A 58 -13.80 -3.82 21.95
C SER A 58 -13.67 -2.85 23.12
N GLY A 59 -14.31 -1.68 23.06
CA GLY A 59 -14.22 -0.60 24.06
C GLY A 59 -14.36 -1.03 25.53
N PRO A 60 -15.45 -1.74 25.93
CA PRO A 60 -15.71 -2.06 27.33
C PRO A 60 -14.88 -3.22 27.90
N PHE A 61 -14.12 -3.93 27.06
CA PHE A 61 -13.38 -5.13 27.46
C PHE A 61 -11.93 -4.83 27.86
N ASN A 62 -11.32 -5.72 28.65
CA ASN A 62 -9.90 -5.64 28.99
C ASN A 62 -9.01 -6.18 27.86
N GLN A 63 -7.68 -6.05 27.99
CA GLN A 63 -6.73 -6.45 26.94
C GLN A 63 -6.85 -7.93 26.53
N GLU A 64 -7.04 -8.83 27.49
CA GLU A 64 -7.13 -10.28 27.22
C GLU A 64 -8.36 -10.60 26.36
N PHE A 65 -9.53 -10.07 26.74
CA PHE A 65 -10.75 -10.25 25.96
C PHE A 65 -10.64 -9.61 24.57
N ARG A 66 -10.00 -8.44 24.46
CA ARG A 66 -9.77 -7.77 23.16
C ARG A 66 -8.92 -8.64 22.22
N SER A 67 -7.85 -9.24 22.73
CA SER A 67 -7.01 -10.15 21.94
C SER A 67 -7.80 -11.38 21.48
N THR A 68 -8.59 -11.99 22.36
CA THR A 68 -9.42 -13.16 22.01
C THR A 68 -10.47 -12.84 20.94
N MET A 69 -11.16 -11.69 21.07
CA MET A 69 -12.12 -11.25 20.06
C MET A 69 -11.46 -11.04 18.68
N GLN A 70 -10.30 -10.37 18.65
CA GLN A 70 -9.57 -10.14 17.41
C GLN A 70 -9.12 -11.45 16.74
N SER A 71 -8.57 -12.39 17.51
CA SER A 71 -8.17 -13.70 16.98
C SER A 71 -9.37 -14.47 16.43
N SER A 72 -10.50 -14.47 17.14
CA SER A 72 -11.71 -15.15 16.69
C SER A 72 -12.26 -14.53 15.40
N TRP A 73 -12.29 -13.21 15.28
CA TRP A 73 -12.74 -12.55 14.05
C TRP A 73 -11.79 -12.82 12.87
N LEU A 74 -10.48 -12.84 13.11
CA LEU A 74 -9.49 -13.18 12.10
C LEU A 74 -9.69 -14.62 11.59
N GLU A 75 -9.89 -15.59 12.48
CA GLU A 75 -10.19 -16.98 12.12
C GLU A 75 -11.46 -17.06 11.26
N MET A 76 -12.53 -16.35 11.64
CA MET A 76 -13.77 -16.31 10.86
C MET A 76 -13.59 -15.74 9.46
N LEU A 77 -12.73 -14.73 9.29
CA LEU A 77 -12.41 -14.17 7.97
C LEU A 77 -11.65 -15.18 7.11
N ILE A 78 -10.68 -15.88 7.70
CA ILE A 78 -9.88 -16.93 7.03
C ILE A 78 -10.79 -18.08 6.58
N GLU A 79 -11.66 -18.58 7.46
CA GLU A 79 -12.62 -19.65 7.14
C GLU A 79 -13.54 -19.27 5.97
N ARG A 80 -13.95 -18.00 5.92
CA ARG A 80 -14.81 -17.45 4.85
C ARG A 80 -14.04 -17.11 3.58
N LYS A 81 -12.72 -17.34 3.55
CA LYS A 81 -11.82 -17.00 2.44
C LYS A 81 -11.87 -15.51 2.08
N ILE A 82 -12.07 -14.66 3.07
CA ILE A 82 -11.99 -13.20 2.91
C ILE A 82 -10.51 -12.83 3.06
N PRO A 83 -9.88 -12.21 2.04
CA PRO A 83 -8.49 -11.79 2.16
C PRO A 83 -8.33 -10.76 3.28
N VAL A 84 -7.31 -10.98 4.12
CA VAL A 84 -7.04 -10.17 5.32
C VAL A 84 -5.56 -10.24 5.65
N THR A 85 -5.01 -9.18 6.24
CA THR A 85 -3.63 -9.14 6.71
C THR A 85 -3.48 -10.02 7.96
N SER A 86 -2.64 -11.07 7.87
CA SER A 86 -2.45 -12.04 8.96
C SER A 86 -1.88 -11.43 10.24
N THR A 87 -1.13 -10.33 10.14
CA THR A 87 -0.54 -9.61 11.27
C THR A 87 -0.94 -8.13 11.21
N LEU A 88 -2.24 -7.88 11.24
CA LEU A 88 -2.78 -6.52 11.23
C LEU A 88 -2.51 -5.83 12.58
N SER A 89 -1.78 -4.71 12.55
CA SER A 89 -1.61 -3.84 13.73
C SER A 89 -2.71 -2.80 13.76
N ILE A 90 -3.61 -2.90 14.74
CA ILE A 90 -4.71 -1.93 14.90
C ILE A 90 -4.20 -0.52 15.16
N ILE A 91 -3.19 -0.38 16.01
CA ILE A 91 -2.60 0.93 16.36
C ILE A 91 -2.05 1.57 15.09
N ASN A 92 -1.16 0.88 14.38
CA ASN A 92 -0.52 1.45 13.18
C ASN A 92 -1.51 1.72 12.04
N SER A 93 -2.64 1.01 12.01
CA SER A 93 -3.66 1.21 10.96
C SER A 93 -4.62 2.36 11.27
N LEU A 94 -4.82 2.69 12.54
CA LEU A 94 -5.79 3.72 12.98
C LEU A 94 -5.14 4.99 13.54
N SER A 95 -3.82 4.99 13.74
CA SER A 95 -3.08 6.17 14.16
C SER A 95 -1.94 6.45 13.20
N ASP A 96 -1.74 7.73 12.91
CA ASP A 96 -0.53 8.18 12.24
C ASP A 96 0.61 8.27 13.26
N ASN A 97 1.82 7.94 12.82
CA ASN A 97 2.99 8.08 13.65
C ASN A 97 3.44 9.54 13.57
N ALA A 98 3.44 10.26 14.70
CA ALA A 98 3.82 11.67 14.70
C ALA A 98 5.29 11.83 14.22
N THR A 99 5.46 12.45 13.05
CA THR A 99 6.74 13.02 12.58
C THR A 99 7.13 14.28 13.33
#